data_AF-A0A6A4I8Q6-F1
#
_entry.id   AF-A0A6A4I8Q6-F1
#
_cell.length_a   1.000
_cell.length_b   1.000
_cell.length_c   1.000
_cell.angle_alpha   90.00
_cell.angle_beta   90.00
_cell.angle_gamma   90.00
#
_symmetry.space_group_name_H-M   'P 1'
#
loop_
_entity.id
_entity.type
_entity.pdbx_description
1 polymer ?
#
loop_
_entity_poly.entity_id
_entity_poly.type
_entity_poly.pdbx_seq_one_letter_code
_entity_poly.pdbx_strand_id
1 'polypeptide(L)'
;MSMEASSSTSDASQELKKLLEIIGPEVLKEYRQTVFPPEILQMYPEFCPLDKPLDWVKLDNIKLWYFQHLLTRQSTQLASSTQSPAPLLTPTSKIAFKSSKRAHSTSPAQLSVKQEEQETKSIVTKSSKRKRPGTDTATAIEVEDSSDDESHPRKTQRSYTRKGKMKGDRIMITRQASCDSIEYYSEPLSCWPVLREGTIAHVIDMNEVPESEWPMEKGKPISMHSLVMKADQDSWGNGTYGSTKPGSATSVQLLDNVKCQVAHLKCQGSYIYTDSKQALWEAERQQNKAESSSVLTMVAAFYRDIMSTTCDHLKADGDVCGGLAVLRPLKECNFDGQTFFIGCANFAGSKDTKHRFTTIPRNIDCDLLKKLFRNKGQFPEAVLTKYQHNTPSNVCYNMVSPRNHRGKGLCPYTHINEDGTVLDAKLVHRPCNARITTYQPIDRDDHRIIVLVENAHSHPIFPMRKVTLEGRRKYAEAAKAHGTVGLSVVKCDNAVSTTQIFKGSPEDFDPALANPRVKRKIIRDVKNEKGVYAWVRDSM
;
A
#
# COMPACT_ATOMS: atom_id res chain seq x y z
N MET A 1 15.99 -1.20 -50.35
CA MET A 1 16.83 -0.28 -49.54
C MET A 1 16.85 -0.82 -48.12
N SER A 2 17.82 -1.69 -47.81
CA SER A 2 18.06 -2.22 -46.46
C SER A 2 19.57 -2.35 -46.29
N MET A 3 20.22 -1.26 -45.87
CA MET A 3 21.64 -1.23 -45.52
C MET A 3 21.90 -0.22 -44.41
N GLU A 4 21.22 -0.32 -43.28
CA GLU A 4 21.57 0.43 -42.05
C GLU A 4 21.27 -0.41 -40.80
N ALA A 5 22.13 -1.40 -40.51
CA ALA A 5 22.13 -2.10 -39.21
C ALA A 5 23.53 -2.49 -38.70
N SER A 6 24.60 -2.20 -39.46
CA SER A 6 25.95 -2.70 -39.15
C SER A 6 26.81 -1.74 -38.31
N SER A 7 26.30 -0.56 -37.95
CA SER A 7 27.10 0.46 -37.24
C SER A 7 27.04 0.37 -35.70
N SER A 8 26.01 -0.25 -35.10
CA SER A 8 25.81 -0.22 -33.65
C SER A 8 26.58 -1.29 -32.88
N THR A 9 26.90 -2.42 -33.51
CA THR A 9 27.60 -3.55 -32.86
C THR A 9 29.10 -3.28 -32.64
N SER A 10 29.70 -2.47 -33.51
CA SER A 10 31.11 -2.09 -33.39
C SER A 10 31.37 -1.22 -32.15
N ASP A 11 30.45 -0.32 -31.82
CA ASP A 11 30.62 0.64 -30.72
C ASP A 11 30.52 -0.07 -29.35
N ALA A 12 29.52 -0.95 -29.19
CA ALA A 12 29.37 -1.74 -27.97
C ALA A 12 30.56 -2.67 -27.68
N SER A 13 31.17 -3.25 -28.72
CA SER A 13 32.36 -4.11 -28.56
C SER A 13 33.59 -3.30 -28.12
N GLN A 14 33.78 -2.09 -28.67
CA GLN A 14 34.86 -1.21 -28.26
C GLN A 14 34.67 -0.69 -26.82
N GLU A 15 33.44 -0.36 -26.46
CA GLU A 15 33.11 0.08 -25.10
C GLU A 15 33.34 -1.04 -24.08
N LEU A 16 32.95 -2.28 -24.41
CA LEU A 16 33.20 -3.45 -23.56
C LEU A 16 34.70 -3.68 -23.34
N LYS A 17 35.52 -3.57 -24.39
CA LYS A 17 36.98 -3.69 -24.26
C LYS A 17 37.56 -2.67 -23.27
N LYS A 18 37.20 -1.40 -23.42
CA LYS A 18 37.64 -0.32 -22.52
C LYS A 18 37.20 -0.58 -21.08
N LEU A 19 35.97 -1.05 -20.88
CA LEU A 19 35.46 -1.35 -19.55
C LEU A 19 36.22 -2.53 -18.90
N LEU A 20 36.52 -3.58 -19.66
CA LEU A 20 37.29 -4.73 -19.16
C LEU A 20 38.73 -4.34 -18.78
N GLU A 21 39.36 -3.41 -19.50
CA GLU A 21 40.65 -2.83 -19.14
C GLU A 21 40.61 -2.06 -17.82
N ILE A 22 39.52 -1.30 -17.57
CA ILE A 22 39.32 -0.54 -16.33
C ILE A 22 39.06 -1.46 -15.12
N ILE A 23 38.27 -2.51 -15.31
CA ILE A 23 37.86 -3.44 -14.25
C ILE A 23 39.04 -4.30 -13.79
N GLY A 24 39.85 -4.78 -14.73
CA GLY A 24 40.98 -5.67 -14.45
C GLY A 24 40.58 -7.13 -14.15
N PRO A 25 41.56 -8.05 -14.13
CA PRO A 25 41.30 -9.50 -14.09
C PRO A 25 40.72 -9.99 -12.75
N GLU A 26 41.09 -9.38 -11.63
CA GLU A 26 40.60 -9.80 -10.30
C GLU A 26 39.11 -9.51 -10.13
N VAL A 27 38.67 -8.30 -10.51
CA VAL A 27 37.26 -7.92 -10.41
C VAL A 27 36.43 -8.68 -11.46
N LEU A 28 36.99 -8.99 -12.63
CA LEU A 28 36.37 -9.86 -13.61
C LEU A 28 36.19 -11.30 -13.10
N LYS A 29 37.14 -11.82 -12.31
CA LYS A 29 37.03 -13.13 -11.64
C LYS A 29 35.92 -13.12 -10.60
N GLU A 30 35.79 -12.06 -9.81
CA GLU A 30 34.66 -11.88 -8.87
C GLU A 30 33.31 -11.81 -9.62
N TYR A 31 33.24 -11.09 -10.75
CA TYR A 31 32.07 -11.05 -11.61
C TYR A 31 31.69 -12.46 -12.10
N ARG A 32 32.65 -13.24 -12.60
CA ARG A 32 32.45 -14.64 -13.04
C ARG A 32 31.87 -15.50 -11.91
N GLN A 33 32.41 -15.39 -10.70
CA GLN A 33 31.96 -16.15 -9.54
C GLN A 33 30.58 -15.72 -9.03
N THR A 34 30.18 -14.47 -9.27
CA THR A 34 28.87 -13.96 -8.85
C THR A 34 27.77 -14.33 -9.85
N VAL A 35 28.08 -14.32 -11.15
CA VAL A 35 27.09 -14.57 -12.21
C VAL A 35 26.84 -16.05 -12.44
N PHE A 36 27.86 -16.89 -12.27
CA PHE A 36 27.76 -18.33 -12.54
C PHE A 36 27.85 -19.15 -11.24
N PRO A 37 26.95 -20.14 -11.05
CA PRO A 37 27.05 -21.07 -9.94
C PRO A 37 28.43 -21.77 -9.90
N PRO A 38 29.02 -21.96 -8.72
CA PRO A 38 30.34 -22.58 -8.58
C PRO A 38 30.40 -24.00 -9.15
N GLU A 39 29.28 -24.73 -9.12
CA GLU A 39 29.16 -26.08 -9.68
C GLU A 39 29.34 -26.08 -11.20
N ILE A 40 28.78 -25.08 -11.89
CA ILE A 40 28.93 -24.94 -13.36
C ILE A 40 30.38 -24.60 -13.70
N LEU A 41 31.01 -23.72 -12.92
CA LEU A 41 32.41 -23.34 -13.12
C LEU A 41 33.37 -24.51 -12.85
N GLN A 42 33.01 -25.42 -11.94
CA GLN A 42 33.79 -26.62 -11.63
C GLN A 42 33.63 -27.70 -12.71
N MET A 43 32.41 -27.92 -13.21
CA MET A 43 32.16 -28.90 -14.27
C MET A 43 32.71 -28.46 -15.63
N TYR A 44 32.70 -27.15 -15.91
CA TYR A 44 33.10 -26.60 -17.19
C TYR A 44 34.00 -25.37 -17.01
N PRO A 45 35.28 -25.56 -16.61
CA PRO A 45 36.21 -24.46 -16.40
C PRO A 45 36.45 -23.62 -17.67
N GLU A 46 36.30 -24.24 -18.84
CA GLU A 46 36.45 -23.64 -20.16
C GLU A 46 35.23 -22.86 -20.67
N PHE A 47 34.08 -22.88 -19.97
CA PHE A 47 32.83 -22.26 -20.46
C PHE A 47 32.84 -20.72 -20.36
N CYS A 48 33.70 -20.16 -19.51
CA CYS A 48 33.87 -18.71 -19.32
C CYS A 48 35.36 -18.38 -19.10
N PRO A 49 36.21 -18.54 -20.14
CA PRO A 49 37.64 -18.31 -20.03
C PRO A 49 37.95 -16.87 -19.62
N LEU A 50 38.82 -16.69 -18.61
CA LEU A 50 39.21 -15.36 -18.13
C LEU A 50 40.13 -14.63 -19.12
N ASP A 51 40.78 -15.37 -20.02
CA ASP A 51 41.60 -14.86 -21.11
C ASP A 51 40.78 -14.39 -22.33
N LYS A 52 39.49 -14.77 -22.42
CA LYS A 52 38.58 -14.33 -23.49
C LYS A 52 37.23 -13.82 -22.96
N PRO A 53 37.22 -12.72 -22.18
CA PRO A 53 36.00 -12.16 -21.61
C PRO A 53 34.97 -11.69 -22.65
N LEU A 54 35.41 -11.30 -23.85
CA LEU A 54 34.53 -10.78 -24.90
C LEU A 54 33.52 -11.81 -25.40
N ASP A 55 33.80 -13.11 -25.23
CA ASP A 55 32.96 -14.18 -25.76
C ASP A 55 31.71 -14.44 -24.89
N TRP A 56 31.76 -14.08 -23.61
CA TRP A 56 30.71 -14.41 -22.64
C TRP A 56 30.22 -13.22 -21.80
N VAL A 57 30.97 -12.11 -21.75
CA VAL A 57 30.56 -10.90 -21.03
C VAL A 57 29.65 -10.04 -21.91
N LYS A 58 28.46 -9.71 -21.40
CA LYS A 58 27.58 -8.70 -22.01
C LYS A 58 27.81 -7.34 -21.36
N LEU A 59 27.97 -6.30 -22.17
CA LEU A 59 28.26 -4.93 -21.73
C LEU A 59 27.29 -4.41 -20.67
N ASP A 60 25.98 -4.56 -20.89
CA ASP A 60 24.97 -4.05 -19.96
C ASP A 60 25.02 -4.76 -18.59
N ASN A 61 25.30 -6.06 -18.60
CA ASN A 61 25.35 -6.87 -17.37
C ASN A 61 26.57 -6.50 -16.52
N ILE A 62 27.75 -6.39 -17.14
CA ILE A 62 28.98 -6.05 -16.40
C ILE A 62 28.98 -4.59 -15.93
N LYS A 63 28.40 -3.66 -16.72
CA LYS A 63 28.20 -2.27 -16.28
C LYS A 63 27.37 -2.21 -15.00
N LEU A 64 26.18 -2.81 -15.01
CA LEU A 64 25.27 -2.78 -13.88
C LEU A 64 25.91 -3.42 -12.63
N TRP A 65 26.54 -4.57 -12.79
CA TRP A 65 27.21 -5.26 -11.70
C TRP A 65 28.39 -4.45 -11.15
N TYR A 66 29.23 -3.86 -12.00
CA TYR A 66 30.40 -3.09 -11.57
C TYR A 66 30.01 -1.83 -10.77
N PHE A 67 28.92 -1.15 -11.16
CA PHE A 67 28.37 -0.05 -10.34
C PHE A 67 27.95 -0.51 -8.95
N GLN A 68 27.28 -1.66 -8.83
CA GLN A 68 26.89 -2.23 -7.53
C GLN A 68 28.10 -2.65 -6.69
N HIS A 69 29.12 -3.21 -7.35
CA HIS A 69 30.38 -3.61 -6.72
C HIS A 69 31.11 -2.41 -6.09
N LEU A 70 31.21 -1.28 -6.80
CA LEU A 70 31.81 -0.04 -6.28
C LEU A 70 31.06 0.52 -5.07
N LEU A 71 29.72 0.52 -5.10
CA LEU A 71 28.90 0.98 -3.97
C LEU A 71 29.11 0.11 -2.73
N THR A 72 29.18 -1.21 -2.93
CA THR A 72 29.39 -2.17 -1.83
C THR A 72 30.78 -1.98 -1.21
N ARG A 73 31.83 -1.79 -2.02
CA ARG A 73 33.19 -1.53 -1.53
C ARG A 73 33.31 -0.23 -0.73
N GLN A 74 32.67 0.85 -1.16
CA GLN A 74 32.65 2.10 -0.40
C GLN A 74 31.99 1.93 0.98
N SER A 75 30.88 1.17 1.04
CA SER A 75 30.20 0.88 2.29
C SER A 75 31.08 0.07 3.26
N THR A 76 31.78 -0.95 2.76
CA THR A 76 32.65 -1.80 3.59
C THR A 76 33.89 -1.06 4.08
N GLN A 77 34.47 -0.18 3.25
CA GLN A 77 35.61 0.65 3.66
C GLN A 77 35.22 1.62 4.80
N LEU A 78 34.05 2.27 4.70
CA LEU A 78 33.53 3.14 5.74
C LEU A 78 33.26 2.39 7.05
N ALA A 79 32.73 1.16 6.97
CA ALA A 79 32.51 0.32 8.16
C ALA A 79 33.83 -0.11 8.83
N SER A 80 34.88 -0.39 8.04
CA SER A 80 36.18 -0.84 8.55
C SER A 80 37.04 0.28 9.15
N SER A 81 36.74 1.55 8.84
CA SER A 81 37.43 2.72 9.40
C SER A 81 36.99 3.07 10.83
N THR A 82 35.95 2.42 11.37
CA THR A 82 35.51 2.55 12.76
C THR A 82 36.29 1.58 13.67
N GLN A 83 37.61 1.68 13.68
CA GLN A 83 38.40 1.05 14.74
C GLN A 83 38.25 1.87 16.03
N SER A 84 37.81 1.20 17.09
CA SER A 84 37.59 1.73 18.44
C SER A 84 38.74 2.61 18.93
N PRO A 85 38.48 3.80 19.51
CA PRO A 85 39.50 4.48 20.28
C PRO A 85 39.85 3.63 21.51
N ALA A 86 41.16 3.42 21.71
CA ALA A 86 41.72 2.70 22.85
C ALA A 86 41.22 3.28 24.20
N PRO A 87 41.09 2.45 25.25
CA PRO A 87 40.63 2.90 26.56
C PRO A 87 41.69 3.81 27.20
N LEU A 88 41.46 5.12 27.16
CA LEU A 88 42.26 6.09 27.89
C LEU A 88 41.85 6.08 29.37
N LEU A 89 42.86 5.83 30.20
CA LEU A 89 42.86 5.90 31.65
C LEU A 89 42.22 7.20 32.15
N THR A 90 41.42 7.04 33.21
CA THR A 90 40.88 8.11 34.04
C THR A 90 41.97 9.06 34.53
N PRO A 91 41.68 10.37 34.55
CA PRO A 91 42.03 11.17 35.72
C PRO A 91 40.82 11.95 36.23
N THR A 92 40.59 11.75 37.52
CA THR A 92 39.84 12.62 38.44
C THR A 92 40.14 14.10 38.21
N SER A 93 39.11 14.89 37.94
CA SER A 93 39.06 16.29 38.37
C SER A 93 37.61 16.75 38.53
N LYS A 94 37.32 17.20 39.75
CA LYS A 94 36.08 17.86 40.15
C LYS A 94 36.04 19.24 39.51
N ILE A 95 35.05 19.52 38.67
CA ILE A 95 34.66 20.89 38.33
C ILE A 95 33.16 21.04 38.53
N ALA A 96 32.82 21.94 39.44
CA ALA A 96 31.47 22.26 39.85
C ALA A 96 30.67 22.94 38.72
N PHE A 97 29.58 22.31 38.30
CA PHE A 97 28.57 22.96 37.46
C PHE A 97 27.58 23.72 38.35
N LYS A 98 27.61 25.05 38.25
CA LYS A 98 26.58 25.94 38.77
C LYS A 98 25.28 25.70 38.02
N SER A 99 24.26 25.21 38.73
CA SER A 99 22.89 25.11 38.23
C SER A 99 22.31 26.51 38.03
N SER A 100 22.09 26.92 36.78
CA SER A 100 21.25 28.07 36.48
C SER A 100 19.79 27.60 36.44
N LYS A 101 19.10 27.82 37.55
CA LYS A 101 17.64 27.74 37.65
C LYS A 101 17.06 28.86 36.77
N ARG A 102 16.34 28.51 35.70
CA ARG A 102 15.42 29.45 35.05
C ARG A 102 14.00 29.13 35.49
N ALA A 103 13.48 30.06 36.27
CA ALA A 103 12.18 30.02 36.91
C ALA A 103 11.03 30.05 35.91
N HIS A 104 9.95 29.39 36.33
CA HIS A 104 8.59 29.62 35.87
C HIS A 104 8.25 31.11 35.86
N SER A 105 7.78 31.61 34.72
CA SER A 105 7.11 32.91 34.63
C SER A 105 5.61 32.66 34.47
N THR A 106 4.93 33.05 35.52
CA THR A 106 3.50 33.19 35.75
C THR A 106 2.73 33.95 34.66
N SER A 107 1.48 33.55 34.52
CA SER A 107 0.37 34.26 33.87
C SER A 107 0.23 35.73 34.31
N PRO A 108 -0.47 36.54 33.51
CA PRO A 108 -1.42 37.52 34.02
C PRO A 108 -2.83 37.18 33.48
N ALA A 109 -3.79 36.91 34.36
CA ALA A 109 -4.61 37.88 35.09
C ALA A 109 -5.66 38.55 34.18
N GLN A 110 -6.90 38.18 34.49
CA GLN A 110 -8.16 38.67 33.95
C GLN A 110 -8.30 40.18 34.17
N LEU A 111 -8.83 40.88 33.15
CA LEU A 111 -9.49 42.15 33.34
C LEU A 111 -10.90 42.05 32.77
N SER A 112 -11.85 42.13 33.70
CA SER A 112 -13.27 42.34 33.50
C SER A 112 -13.52 43.76 33.02
N VAL A 113 -14.21 43.92 31.90
CA VAL A 113 -14.89 45.17 31.53
C VAL A 113 -16.34 44.83 31.19
N LYS A 114 -17.24 45.34 32.03
CA LYS A 114 -18.68 45.44 31.79
C LYS A 114 -18.93 46.60 30.83
N GLN A 115 -19.73 46.38 29.79
CA GLN A 115 -20.60 47.35 29.10
C GLN A 115 -21.57 46.48 28.28
N GLU A 116 -22.79 46.27 28.75
CA GLU A 116 -23.98 47.13 28.66
C GLU A 116 -24.60 47.11 27.24
N GLU A 117 -25.90 46.83 27.25
CA GLU A 117 -26.75 46.35 26.17
C GLU A 117 -26.90 47.34 25.00
N GLN A 118 -27.02 46.79 23.79
CA GLN A 118 -28.00 47.33 22.85
C GLN A 118 -28.60 46.22 21.97
N GLU A 119 -29.91 46.07 22.11
CA GLU A 119 -30.78 45.22 21.31
C GLU A 119 -30.62 45.50 19.81
N THR A 120 -30.44 44.44 19.01
CA THR A 120 -31.17 44.32 17.74
C THR A 120 -31.59 42.87 17.51
N LYS A 121 -32.90 42.69 17.57
CA LYS A 121 -33.64 41.47 17.20
C LYS A 121 -33.44 41.20 15.70
N SER A 122 -33.24 39.95 15.29
CA SER A 122 -34.20 39.22 14.43
C SER A 122 -33.67 37.90 13.84
N ILE A 123 -34.53 36.87 13.97
CA ILE A 123 -34.74 35.69 13.09
C ILE A 123 -33.81 34.47 13.27
N VAL A 124 -34.24 33.67 14.25
CA VAL A 124 -34.35 32.20 14.31
C VAL A 124 -34.64 31.59 12.92
N THR A 125 -33.97 30.53 12.46
CA THR A 125 -34.48 29.14 12.60
C THR A 125 -33.41 28.05 12.49
N LYS A 126 -33.55 27.09 13.41
CA LYS A 126 -32.85 25.81 13.53
C LYS A 126 -33.25 24.84 12.42
N SER A 127 -32.29 24.21 11.76
CA SER A 127 -32.52 23.07 10.86
C SER A 127 -32.64 21.77 11.68
N SER A 128 -33.83 21.19 11.62
CA SER A 128 -34.24 20.00 12.36
C SER A 128 -33.97 18.70 11.61
N LYS A 129 -33.65 17.66 12.40
CA LYS A 129 -33.63 16.23 12.07
C LYS A 129 -34.80 15.80 11.15
N ARG A 130 -34.45 15.17 10.04
CA ARG A 130 -35.39 14.54 9.09
C ARG A 130 -35.88 13.20 9.67
N LYS A 131 -37.08 13.19 10.25
CA LYS A 131 -37.88 11.98 10.49
C LYS A 131 -38.65 11.64 9.20
N ARG A 132 -38.68 10.36 8.84
CA ARG A 132 -39.61 9.81 7.84
C ARG A 132 -40.98 9.62 8.49
N PRO A 133 -42.09 10.03 7.86
CA PRO A 133 -43.42 9.52 8.20
C PRO A 133 -43.81 8.37 7.26
N GLY A 134 -44.45 7.36 7.83
CA GLY A 134 -45.17 6.32 7.11
C GLY A 134 -46.63 6.72 6.86
N THR A 135 -47.20 6.01 5.89
CA THR A 135 -48.59 5.49 5.80
C THR A 135 -49.77 6.36 6.19
N ASP A 136 -50.60 6.66 5.18
CA ASP A 136 -52.07 6.71 5.24
C ASP A 136 -52.62 6.41 3.83
N THR A 137 -53.36 5.30 3.64
CA THR A 137 -54.85 5.19 3.53
C THR A 137 -55.40 5.96 2.32
N ALA A 138 -55.73 5.28 1.22
CA ALA A 138 -57.01 4.61 0.90
C ALA A 138 -57.98 5.52 0.14
N THR A 139 -58.26 5.18 -1.12
CA THR A 139 -59.53 5.47 -1.79
C THR A 139 -59.83 4.33 -2.78
N ALA A 140 -60.99 3.72 -2.56
CA ALA A 140 -61.59 2.65 -3.33
C ALA A 140 -62.15 3.16 -4.66
N ILE A 141 -62.14 2.29 -5.67
CA ILE A 141 -63.09 2.31 -6.79
C ILE A 141 -63.59 0.88 -6.94
N GLU A 142 -64.89 0.73 -6.74
CA GLU A 142 -65.69 -0.47 -6.99
C GLU A 142 -65.87 -0.66 -8.50
N VAL A 143 -65.71 -1.91 -8.97
CA VAL A 143 -66.38 -2.40 -10.19
C VAL A 143 -66.78 -3.85 -9.91
N GLU A 144 -68.09 -4.07 -9.82
CA GLU A 144 -68.80 -5.36 -9.86
C GLU A 144 -68.58 -6.02 -11.24
N ASP A 145 -68.17 -7.29 -11.29
CA ASP A 145 -68.97 -8.53 -11.31
C ASP A 145 -69.21 -9.06 -12.74
N SER A 146 -68.65 -10.23 -13.01
CA SER A 146 -69.08 -11.15 -14.07
C SER A 146 -68.44 -12.51 -13.78
N SER A 147 -69.28 -13.41 -13.32
CA SER A 147 -69.10 -14.86 -13.34
C SER A 147 -68.55 -15.35 -14.69
N ASP A 148 -67.60 -16.28 -14.66
CA ASP A 148 -67.87 -17.61 -15.22
C ASP A 148 -66.82 -18.64 -14.77
N ASP A 149 -67.42 -19.79 -14.49
CA ASP A 149 -66.90 -21.09 -14.10
C ASP A 149 -65.98 -21.66 -15.19
N GLU A 150 -64.78 -22.15 -14.83
CA GLU A 150 -64.10 -23.24 -15.53
C GLU A 150 -62.91 -23.77 -14.71
N SER A 151 -63.07 -25.01 -14.29
CA SER A 151 -62.11 -25.87 -13.62
C SER A 151 -60.74 -25.97 -14.31
N HIS A 152 -59.66 -25.61 -13.61
CA HIS A 152 -58.30 -25.91 -14.07
C HIS A 152 -57.78 -27.28 -13.58
N PRO A 153 -57.17 -28.09 -14.46
CA PRO A 153 -56.79 -29.46 -14.16
C PRO A 153 -55.53 -29.53 -13.29
N ARG A 154 -55.54 -30.49 -12.35
CA ARG A 154 -54.38 -30.92 -11.55
C ARG A 154 -53.18 -31.21 -12.46
N LYS A 155 -52.13 -30.39 -12.37
CA LYS A 155 -50.83 -30.66 -12.99
C LYS A 155 -50.18 -31.86 -12.32
N THR A 156 -50.21 -33.00 -13.01
CA THR A 156 -49.44 -34.19 -12.70
C THR A 156 -47.95 -33.87 -12.74
N GLN A 157 -47.25 -34.14 -11.62
CA GLN A 157 -45.80 -34.07 -11.53
C GLN A 157 -45.18 -35.08 -12.52
N ARG A 158 -44.77 -34.60 -13.69
CA ARG A 158 -43.87 -35.34 -14.58
C ARG A 158 -42.50 -35.44 -13.91
N SER A 159 -42.26 -36.59 -13.28
CA SER A 159 -40.94 -37.07 -12.88
C SER A 159 -40.05 -37.18 -14.13
N TYR A 160 -39.28 -36.12 -14.40
CA TYR A 160 -38.24 -36.11 -15.42
C TYR A 160 -37.02 -36.85 -14.86
N THR A 161 -36.94 -38.15 -15.11
CA THR A 161 -35.72 -38.95 -14.88
C THR A 161 -34.67 -38.56 -15.93
N ARG A 162 -33.96 -37.45 -15.68
CA ARG A 162 -32.74 -37.12 -16.41
C ARG A 162 -31.68 -38.16 -16.06
N LYS A 163 -31.46 -39.12 -16.97
CA LYS A 163 -30.25 -39.96 -17.00
C LYS A 163 -29.05 -39.05 -17.25
N GLY A 164 -28.47 -38.53 -16.17
CA GLY A 164 -27.28 -37.70 -16.19
C GLY A 164 -26.04 -38.57 -16.36
N LYS A 165 -25.27 -38.27 -17.41
CA LYS A 165 -23.87 -38.66 -17.59
C LYS A 165 -23.13 -38.45 -16.26
N MET A 166 -22.56 -39.49 -15.67
CA MET A 166 -21.88 -39.42 -14.37
C MET A 166 -20.75 -38.40 -14.45
N LYS A 167 -21.01 -37.18 -13.96
CA LYS A 167 -19.97 -36.21 -13.61
C LYS A 167 -19.12 -36.89 -12.54
N GLY A 168 -17.80 -36.82 -12.69
CA GLY A 168 -16.86 -37.40 -11.73
C GLY A 168 -17.20 -37.06 -10.29
N ASP A 169 -16.79 -37.93 -9.38
CA ASP A 169 -17.10 -37.87 -7.94
C ASP A 169 -16.69 -36.52 -7.36
N ARG A 170 -17.65 -35.58 -7.31
CA ARG A 170 -17.46 -34.29 -6.66
C ARG A 170 -17.42 -34.52 -5.15
N ILE A 171 -16.45 -33.89 -4.52
CA ILE A 171 -16.23 -33.96 -3.09
C ILE A 171 -17.25 -33.03 -2.41
N MET A 172 -18.10 -33.60 -1.57
CA MET A 172 -19.17 -32.85 -0.90
C MET A 172 -18.63 -32.11 0.33
N ILE A 173 -18.69 -30.78 0.32
CA ILE A 173 -18.33 -29.95 1.49
C ILE A 173 -19.54 -29.80 2.40
N THR A 174 -20.68 -29.45 1.81
CA THR A 174 -21.98 -29.36 2.48
C THR A 174 -23.05 -29.95 1.55
N ARG A 175 -24.31 -30.02 1.99
CA ARG A 175 -25.41 -30.45 1.11
C ARG A 175 -25.53 -29.59 -0.18
N GLN A 176 -25.10 -28.34 -0.15
CA GLN A 176 -25.25 -27.39 -1.27
C GLN A 176 -23.93 -27.05 -1.98
N ALA A 177 -22.78 -27.34 -1.37
CA ALA A 177 -21.47 -27.00 -1.90
C ALA A 177 -20.60 -28.25 -2.08
N SER A 178 -19.94 -28.35 -3.22
CA SER A 178 -19.00 -29.42 -3.55
C SER A 178 -17.84 -28.88 -4.36
N CYS A 179 -16.65 -29.48 -4.20
CA CYS A 179 -15.46 -29.17 -4.96
C CYS A 179 -15.01 -30.37 -5.82
N ASP A 180 -14.05 -30.13 -6.71
CA ASP A 180 -13.45 -31.15 -7.57
C ASP A 180 -12.15 -31.72 -6.94
N SER A 181 -11.44 -30.94 -6.12
CA SER A 181 -10.28 -31.40 -5.35
C SER A 181 -10.16 -30.72 -3.98
N ILE A 182 -9.33 -31.29 -3.11
CA ILE A 182 -8.97 -30.76 -1.78
C ILE A 182 -7.46 -30.58 -1.72
N GLU A 183 -7.01 -29.48 -1.13
CA GLU A 183 -5.61 -29.27 -0.74
C GLU A 183 -5.52 -28.92 0.75
N TYR A 184 -4.52 -29.46 1.44
CA TYR A 184 -4.32 -29.27 2.88
C TYR A 184 -3.15 -28.32 3.16
N TYR A 185 -3.34 -27.43 4.13
CA TYR A 185 -2.36 -26.43 4.54
C TYR A 185 -2.25 -26.38 6.07
N SER A 186 -1.05 -26.14 6.58
CA SER A 186 -0.80 -25.86 8.00
C SER A 186 -0.88 -24.37 8.34
N GLU A 187 -0.90 -23.49 7.34
CA GLU A 187 -0.97 -22.05 7.53
C GLU A 187 -1.83 -21.36 6.45
N PRO A 188 -2.41 -20.18 6.75
CA PRO A 188 -3.16 -19.43 5.76
C PRO A 188 -2.30 -18.87 4.62
N LEU A 189 -2.79 -19.03 3.39
CA LEU A 189 -2.15 -18.49 2.21
C LEU A 189 -2.27 -16.96 2.13
N SER A 190 -1.25 -16.33 1.53
CA SER A 190 -1.26 -14.90 1.24
C SER A 190 -2.15 -14.55 0.05
N CYS A 191 -2.38 -15.47 -0.88
CA CYS A 191 -3.31 -15.38 -2.00
C CYS A 191 -3.83 -16.78 -2.30
N TRP A 192 -5.11 -16.89 -2.64
CA TRP A 192 -5.72 -18.18 -2.96
C TRP A 192 -5.63 -18.47 -4.45
N PRO A 193 -5.12 -19.63 -4.87
CA PRO A 193 -5.07 -19.98 -6.28
C PRO A 193 -6.49 -20.16 -6.82
N VAL A 194 -6.77 -19.63 -8.00
CA VAL A 194 -8.04 -19.87 -8.70
C VAL A 194 -7.78 -20.67 -9.95
N LEU A 195 -8.32 -21.88 -9.99
CA LEU A 195 -8.27 -22.71 -11.19
C LEU A 195 -9.12 -22.09 -12.31
N ARG A 196 -8.64 -22.24 -13.55
CA ARG A 196 -9.42 -21.90 -14.74
C ARG A 196 -10.61 -22.85 -14.92
N GLU A 197 -10.42 -24.11 -14.56
CA GLU A 197 -11.42 -25.16 -14.65
C GLU A 197 -11.48 -25.94 -13.34
N GLY A 198 -12.68 -26.18 -12.84
CA GLY A 198 -12.90 -26.88 -11.58
C GLY A 198 -12.88 -25.97 -10.35
N THR A 199 -12.97 -26.59 -9.18
CA THR A 199 -13.08 -25.96 -7.86
C THR A 199 -12.20 -26.69 -6.86
N ILE A 200 -11.33 -25.97 -6.16
CA ILE A 200 -10.50 -26.52 -5.08
C ILE A 200 -11.05 -26.03 -3.73
N ALA A 201 -11.17 -26.94 -2.77
CA ALA A 201 -11.33 -26.58 -1.37
C ALA A 201 -9.97 -26.61 -0.67
N HIS A 202 -9.56 -25.49 -0.09
CA HIS A 202 -8.33 -25.42 0.70
C HIS A 202 -8.68 -25.62 2.17
N VAL A 203 -8.25 -26.73 2.75
CA VAL A 203 -8.46 -27.07 4.16
C VAL A 203 -7.22 -26.64 4.91
N ILE A 204 -7.41 -25.78 5.90
CA ILE A 204 -6.34 -25.35 6.81
C ILE A 204 -6.60 -25.99 8.16
N ASP A 205 -5.61 -26.70 8.68
CA ASP A 205 -5.66 -27.28 10.02
C ASP A 205 -4.54 -26.68 10.87
N MET A 206 -4.93 -25.95 11.92
CA MET A 206 -4.02 -25.35 12.89
C MET A 206 -4.28 -25.86 14.30
N ASN A 207 -4.90 -27.04 14.46
CA ASN A 207 -5.15 -27.64 15.78
C ASN A 207 -3.86 -28.03 16.51
N GLU A 208 -2.75 -28.25 15.78
CA GLU A 208 -1.44 -28.52 16.37
C GLU A 208 -0.78 -27.28 16.98
N VAL A 209 -1.28 -26.07 16.69
CA VAL A 209 -0.75 -24.83 17.25
C VAL A 209 -1.23 -24.69 18.70
N PRO A 210 -0.31 -24.62 19.69
CA PRO A 210 -0.68 -24.47 21.09
C PRO A 210 -1.50 -23.20 21.33
N GLU A 211 -2.49 -23.26 22.24
CA GLU A 211 -3.34 -22.11 22.59
C GLU A 211 -2.51 -20.89 23.07
N SER A 212 -1.37 -21.14 23.74
CA SER A 212 -0.43 -20.10 24.18
C SER A 212 0.23 -19.32 23.04
N GLU A 213 0.33 -19.93 21.86
CA GLU A 213 0.90 -19.32 20.65
C GLU A 213 -0.19 -18.75 19.74
N TRP A 214 -1.46 -19.00 20.07
CA TRP A 214 -2.58 -18.55 19.26
C TRP A 214 -2.64 -17.03 19.19
N PRO A 215 -2.84 -16.45 18.00
CA PRO A 215 -2.76 -15.01 17.87
C PRO A 215 -3.95 -14.30 18.54
N MET A 216 -3.62 -13.37 19.42
CA MET A 216 -4.56 -12.54 20.17
C MET A 216 -4.75 -11.18 19.48
N GLU A 217 -6.00 -10.72 19.41
CA GLU A 217 -6.34 -9.34 19.06
C GLU A 217 -7.24 -8.74 20.12
N LYS A 218 -6.75 -7.67 20.76
CA LYS A 218 -7.46 -7.00 21.85
C LYS A 218 -7.79 -7.92 23.02
N GLY A 219 -6.81 -8.74 23.42
CA GLY A 219 -6.95 -9.71 24.51
C GLY A 219 -7.91 -10.86 24.22
N LYS A 220 -8.30 -11.09 22.97
CA LYS A 220 -9.16 -12.21 22.56
C LYS A 220 -8.50 -13.02 21.46
N PRO A 221 -8.67 -14.35 21.44
CA PRO A 221 -8.16 -15.19 20.35
C PRO A 221 -8.80 -14.78 19.03
N ILE A 222 -7.96 -14.64 17.99
CA ILE A 222 -8.43 -14.32 16.65
C ILE A 222 -9.10 -15.57 16.08
N SER A 223 -10.32 -15.44 15.55
CA SER A 223 -10.99 -16.54 14.84
C SER A 223 -10.19 -16.98 13.60
N MET A 224 -10.21 -18.26 13.21
CA MET A 224 -9.64 -18.74 11.94
C MET A 224 -10.08 -17.92 10.72
N HIS A 225 -11.35 -17.56 10.60
CA HIS A 225 -11.81 -16.69 9.50
C HIS A 225 -11.03 -15.36 9.47
N SER A 226 -10.93 -14.69 10.62
CA SER A 226 -10.19 -13.43 10.73
C SER A 226 -8.69 -13.61 10.49
N LEU A 227 -8.10 -14.76 10.84
CA LEU A 227 -6.70 -15.08 10.58
C LEU A 227 -6.45 -15.24 9.08
N VAL A 228 -7.26 -16.03 8.39
CA VAL A 228 -7.27 -16.18 6.93
C VAL A 228 -7.46 -14.83 6.24
N MET A 229 -8.49 -14.09 6.64
CA MET A 229 -8.77 -12.74 6.14
C MET A 229 -7.73 -11.71 6.55
N LYS A 230 -6.74 -12.04 7.38
CA LYS A 230 -5.57 -11.21 7.73
C LYS A 230 -4.30 -11.61 6.98
N ALA A 231 -4.12 -12.87 6.63
CA ALA A 231 -3.05 -13.31 5.75
C ALA A 231 -3.28 -12.89 4.29
N ASP A 232 -4.52 -12.99 3.84
CA ASP A 232 -4.91 -12.80 2.44
C ASP A 232 -4.71 -11.35 1.94
N GLN A 233 -4.00 -11.15 0.83
CA GLN A 233 -3.71 -9.84 0.25
C GLN A 233 -4.90 -9.25 -0.53
N ASP A 234 -5.88 -10.07 -0.90
CA ASP A 234 -7.06 -9.59 -1.62
C ASP A 234 -8.00 -8.77 -0.74
N SER A 235 -8.80 -7.93 -1.42
CA SER A 235 -9.75 -7.04 -0.77
C SER A 235 -11.14 -7.68 -0.73
N TRP A 236 -11.35 -8.62 0.18
CA TRP A 236 -12.65 -9.25 0.39
C TRP A 236 -13.60 -8.37 1.21
N GLY A 237 -14.87 -8.30 0.80
CA GLY A 237 -15.92 -7.56 1.51
C GLY A 237 -17.31 -7.77 0.91
N ASN A 238 -18.24 -6.86 1.22
CA ASN A 238 -19.61 -6.83 0.66
C ASN A 238 -20.36 -8.16 0.75
N GLY A 239 -20.25 -8.81 1.90
CA GLY A 239 -20.75 -10.17 2.12
C GLY A 239 -21.35 -10.37 3.50
N THR A 240 -21.63 -11.63 3.84
CA THR A 240 -22.11 -12.02 5.18
C THR A 240 -21.01 -12.73 5.94
N TYR A 241 -20.93 -12.51 7.24
CA TYR A 241 -20.00 -13.23 8.12
C TYR A 241 -20.61 -14.50 8.70
N GLY A 242 -21.81 -14.89 8.26
CA GLY A 242 -22.55 -16.02 8.81
C GLY A 242 -23.10 -15.76 10.22
N SER A 243 -23.86 -16.73 10.71
CA SER A 243 -24.38 -16.75 12.09
C SER A 243 -23.57 -17.74 12.92
N THR A 244 -23.29 -17.37 14.17
CA THR A 244 -22.68 -18.26 15.17
C THR A 244 -23.72 -19.08 15.94
N LYS A 245 -25.02 -18.85 15.69
CA LYS A 245 -26.07 -19.60 16.39
C LYS A 245 -26.11 -21.04 15.87
N PRO A 246 -26.02 -22.06 16.75
CA PRO A 246 -25.97 -23.48 16.35
C PRO A 246 -27.12 -23.92 15.42
N GLY A 247 -28.34 -23.43 15.64
CA GLY A 247 -29.50 -23.79 14.81
C GLY A 247 -29.46 -23.27 13.37
N SER A 248 -28.66 -22.24 13.10
CA SER A 248 -28.47 -21.67 11.76
C SER A 248 -27.15 -22.09 11.09
N ALA A 249 -26.35 -22.91 11.79
CA ALA A 249 -25.04 -23.32 11.32
C ALA A 249 -25.11 -24.51 10.36
N THR A 250 -24.22 -24.50 9.38
CA THR A 250 -24.17 -25.50 8.33
C THR A 250 -23.32 -26.67 8.78
N SER A 251 -23.79 -27.91 8.62
CA SER A 251 -22.94 -29.09 8.80
C SER A 251 -22.01 -29.25 7.61
N VAL A 252 -20.72 -29.40 7.90
CA VAL A 252 -19.66 -29.52 6.90
C VAL A 252 -19.09 -30.93 6.95
N GLN A 253 -19.28 -31.71 5.90
CA GLN A 253 -18.89 -33.12 5.84
C GLN A 253 -17.36 -33.30 5.90
N LEU A 254 -16.62 -32.40 5.26
CA LEU A 254 -15.15 -32.41 5.25
C LEU A 254 -14.51 -32.15 6.63
N LEU A 255 -15.26 -31.59 7.58
CA LEU A 255 -14.83 -31.38 8.96
C LEU A 255 -15.65 -32.29 9.88
N ASP A 256 -15.81 -33.56 9.52
CA ASP A 256 -16.47 -34.57 10.36
C ASP A 256 -17.93 -34.23 10.75
N ASN A 257 -18.66 -33.58 9.84
CA ASN A 257 -20.02 -33.06 10.04
C ASN A 257 -20.17 -31.95 11.11
N VAL A 258 -19.07 -31.32 11.52
CA VAL A 258 -19.06 -30.20 12.48
C VAL A 258 -19.92 -29.03 12.00
N LYS A 259 -20.59 -28.37 12.95
CA LYS A 259 -21.40 -27.18 12.71
C LYS A 259 -20.50 -25.96 12.52
N CYS A 260 -20.56 -25.39 11.32
CA CYS A 260 -19.72 -24.27 10.92
C CYS A 260 -20.50 -22.97 10.74
N GLN A 261 -19.88 -21.87 11.15
CA GLN A 261 -20.17 -20.53 10.69
C GLN A 261 -19.68 -20.37 9.25
N VAL A 262 -20.57 -19.95 8.35
CA VAL A 262 -20.27 -19.77 6.92
C VAL A 262 -20.22 -18.29 6.58
N ALA A 263 -19.05 -17.81 6.16
CA ALA A 263 -18.90 -16.44 5.66
C ALA A 263 -18.79 -16.46 4.13
N HIS A 264 -19.55 -15.59 3.48
CA HIS A 264 -19.52 -15.39 2.03
C HIS A 264 -19.07 -13.97 1.75
N LEU A 265 -17.93 -13.78 1.11
CA LEU A 265 -17.39 -12.48 0.76
C LEU A 265 -17.14 -12.40 -0.75
N LYS A 266 -17.15 -11.18 -1.27
CA LYS A 266 -16.85 -10.88 -2.68
C LYS A 266 -15.56 -10.08 -2.77
N CYS A 267 -14.77 -10.33 -3.80
CA CYS A 267 -13.64 -9.47 -4.07
C CYS A 267 -14.16 -8.08 -4.43
N GLN A 268 -13.61 -7.04 -3.80
CA GLN A 268 -13.96 -5.65 -4.07
C GLN A 268 -13.34 -5.14 -5.39
N GLY A 269 -12.60 -5.97 -6.11
CA GLY A 269 -12.03 -5.65 -7.42
C GLY A 269 -10.88 -4.66 -7.36
N SER A 270 -10.83 -3.73 -8.31
CA SER A 270 -9.74 -2.78 -8.44
C SER A 270 -10.21 -1.40 -8.85
N TYR A 271 -9.35 -0.40 -8.71
CA TYR A 271 -9.57 0.94 -9.24
C TYR A 271 -8.51 1.22 -10.30
N ILE A 272 -8.93 1.57 -11.52
CA ILE A 272 -8.04 1.83 -12.66
C ILE A 272 -8.42 3.13 -13.34
N TYR A 273 -7.45 3.77 -13.99
CA TYR A 273 -7.70 4.98 -14.77
C TYR A 273 -8.27 4.68 -16.16
N THR A 274 -7.79 3.63 -16.84
CA THR A 274 -8.16 3.29 -18.23
C THR A 274 -8.79 1.90 -18.36
N ASP A 275 -9.49 1.67 -19.48
CA ASP A 275 -10.26 0.44 -19.73
C ASP A 275 -9.44 -0.69 -20.38
N SER A 276 -8.18 -0.42 -20.74
CA SER A 276 -7.32 -1.36 -21.45
C SER A 276 -6.68 -2.38 -20.50
N LYS A 277 -7.14 -3.64 -20.55
CA LYS A 277 -6.74 -4.70 -19.60
C LYS A 277 -5.44 -5.44 -19.97
N GLN A 278 -5.01 -5.45 -21.24
CA GLN A 278 -4.01 -6.42 -21.70
C GLN A 278 -2.54 -6.00 -21.54
N ALA A 279 -2.25 -4.72 -21.25
CA ALA A 279 -0.88 -4.19 -21.16
C ALA A 279 -0.45 -3.74 -19.74
N LEU A 280 -1.23 -4.06 -18.70
CA LEU A 280 -1.16 -3.41 -17.38
C LEU A 280 0.19 -3.53 -16.65
N TRP A 281 0.86 -4.69 -16.67
CA TRP A 281 2.05 -4.93 -15.83
C TRP A 281 3.33 -4.29 -16.34
N GLU A 282 3.63 -4.47 -17.63
CA GLU A 282 4.83 -3.88 -18.22
C GLU A 282 4.72 -2.35 -18.20
N ALA A 283 3.51 -1.86 -18.43
CA ALA A 283 3.26 -0.44 -18.48
C ALA A 283 3.25 0.23 -17.10
N GLU A 284 2.87 -0.45 -16.00
CA GLU A 284 3.04 0.10 -14.65
C GLU A 284 4.53 0.30 -14.30
N ARG A 285 5.38 -0.69 -14.61
CA ARG A 285 6.84 -0.57 -14.40
C ARG A 285 7.45 0.55 -15.24
N GLN A 286 7.07 0.64 -16.51
CA GLN A 286 7.52 1.70 -17.39
C GLN A 286 7.03 3.08 -16.93
N GLN A 287 5.79 3.16 -16.44
CA GLN A 287 5.24 4.40 -15.89
C GLN A 287 6.03 4.87 -14.67
N ASN A 288 6.33 3.99 -13.70
CA ASN A 288 7.13 4.36 -12.52
C ASN A 288 8.53 4.87 -12.90
N LYS A 289 9.15 4.27 -13.92
CA LYS A 289 10.44 4.72 -14.45
C LYS A 289 10.31 6.08 -15.16
N ALA A 290 9.25 6.28 -15.94
CA ALA A 290 9.00 7.51 -16.65
C ALA A 290 8.68 8.68 -15.71
N GLU A 291 7.91 8.45 -14.63
CA GLU A 291 7.54 9.51 -13.69
C GLU A 291 8.72 10.03 -12.88
N SER A 292 9.62 9.14 -12.47
CA SER A 292 10.81 9.54 -11.72
C SER A 292 11.89 10.18 -12.59
N SER A 293 11.87 9.95 -13.90
CA SER A 293 12.87 10.49 -14.84
C SER A 293 12.40 11.72 -15.62
N SER A 294 11.09 11.95 -15.76
CA SER A 294 10.57 13.07 -16.54
C SER A 294 10.47 14.35 -15.69
N VAL A 295 11.23 15.36 -16.10
CA VAL A 295 11.21 16.71 -15.49
C VAL A 295 9.80 17.31 -15.54
N LEU A 296 9.05 17.11 -16.64
CA LEU A 296 7.67 17.58 -16.75
C LEU A 296 6.77 16.95 -15.69
N THR A 297 6.87 15.63 -15.53
CA THR A 297 6.03 14.92 -14.58
C THR A 297 6.36 15.29 -13.13
N MET A 298 7.63 15.48 -12.79
CA MET A 298 8.02 15.97 -11.46
C MET A 298 7.45 17.37 -11.16
N VAL A 299 7.56 18.30 -12.12
CA VAL A 299 7.03 19.66 -11.98
C VAL A 299 5.49 19.65 -11.89
N ALA A 300 4.83 18.85 -12.72
CA ALA A 300 3.37 18.70 -12.71
C ALA A 300 2.88 18.06 -11.39
N ALA A 301 3.58 17.04 -10.89
CA ALA A 301 3.25 16.37 -9.63
C ALA A 301 3.37 17.34 -8.45
N PHE A 302 4.45 18.13 -8.42
CA PHE A 302 4.65 19.16 -7.42
C PHE A 302 3.56 20.24 -7.50
N TYR A 303 3.25 20.73 -8.70
CA TYR A 303 2.16 21.69 -8.92
C TYR A 303 0.83 21.16 -8.39
N ARG A 304 0.46 19.92 -8.73
CA ARG A 304 -0.78 19.29 -8.28
C ARG A 304 -0.84 19.17 -6.75
N ASP A 305 0.24 18.72 -6.11
CA ASP A 305 0.32 18.57 -4.66
C ASP A 305 0.07 19.92 -3.95
N ILE A 306 0.75 20.96 -4.42
CA ILE A 306 0.60 22.34 -3.94
C ILE A 306 -0.83 22.86 -4.11
N MET A 307 -1.43 22.65 -5.28
CA MET A 307 -2.78 23.12 -5.59
C MET A 307 -3.84 22.36 -4.78
N SER A 308 -3.56 21.11 -4.40
CA SER A 308 -4.46 20.27 -3.60
C SER A 308 -4.44 20.58 -2.10
N THR A 309 -3.32 21.14 -1.62
CA THR A 309 -3.13 21.55 -0.23
C THR A 309 -3.94 22.82 0.05
N THR A 310 -4.45 23.03 1.27
CA THR A 310 -5.12 24.27 1.71
C THR A 310 -4.21 25.10 2.62
N CYS A 311 -4.53 26.35 2.93
CA CYS A 311 -3.64 27.19 3.76
C CYS A 311 -4.00 27.00 5.23
N ASP A 312 -3.09 26.45 6.03
CA ASP A 312 -3.34 26.09 7.43
C ASP A 312 -3.49 27.29 8.39
N HIS A 313 -3.28 28.52 7.90
CA HIS A 313 -3.50 29.75 8.68
C HIS A 313 -4.95 29.86 9.16
N LEU A 314 -5.14 30.08 10.46
CA LEU A 314 -6.44 30.38 11.06
C LEU A 314 -6.64 31.90 11.12
N LYS A 315 -7.72 32.38 10.51
CA LYS A 315 -8.17 33.78 10.61
C LYS A 315 -8.56 34.12 12.04
N ALA A 316 -8.76 35.41 12.32
CA ALA A 316 -9.25 35.90 13.62
C ALA A 316 -10.57 35.22 14.06
N ASP A 317 -11.43 34.89 13.10
CA ASP A 317 -12.73 34.23 13.32
C ASP A 317 -12.60 32.73 13.63
N GLY A 318 -11.39 32.16 13.59
CA GLY A 318 -11.13 30.73 13.74
C GLY A 318 -11.23 29.91 12.46
N ASP A 319 -11.66 30.51 11.35
CA ASP A 319 -11.75 29.86 10.04
C ASP A 319 -10.39 29.65 9.38
N VAL A 320 -10.24 28.54 8.64
CA VAL A 320 -9.05 28.25 7.84
C VAL A 320 -8.97 29.20 6.64
N CYS A 321 -7.77 29.69 6.31
CA CYS A 321 -7.55 30.57 5.18
C CYS A 321 -7.88 29.88 3.85
N GLY A 322 -8.86 30.40 3.12
CA GLY A 322 -9.22 29.94 1.77
C GLY A 322 -8.31 30.45 0.65
N GLY A 323 -7.14 31.00 0.96
CA GLY A 323 -6.25 31.57 -0.05
C GLY A 323 -5.56 30.49 -0.87
N LEU A 324 -5.57 30.67 -2.19
CA LEU A 324 -4.98 29.74 -3.17
C LEU A 324 -3.44 29.77 -3.13
N ALA A 325 -2.83 28.72 -3.67
CA ALA A 325 -1.38 28.69 -3.87
C ALA A 325 -0.97 29.71 -4.94
N VAL A 326 0.09 30.47 -4.69
CA VAL A 326 0.67 31.39 -5.68
C VAL A 326 2.19 31.31 -5.64
N LEU A 327 2.81 31.38 -6.80
CA LEU A 327 4.26 31.46 -6.92
C LEU A 327 4.73 32.89 -6.59
N ARG A 328 5.63 33.06 -5.62
CA ARG A 328 6.14 34.36 -5.18
C ARG A 328 7.67 34.40 -5.28
N PRO A 329 8.27 35.53 -5.66
CA PRO A 329 9.72 35.67 -5.67
C PRO A 329 10.25 35.73 -4.24
N LEU A 330 11.41 35.10 -4.02
CA LEU A 330 12.20 35.30 -2.80
C LEU A 330 13.12 36.52 -2.97
N LYS A 331 13.47 37.17 -1.86
CA LYS A 331 14.48 38.24 -1.86
C LYS A 331 15.89 37.69 -2.13
N GLU A 332 16.16 36.51 -1.58
CA GLU A 332 17.41 35.77 -1.70
C GLU A 332 17.06 34.33 -2.07
N CYS A 333 17.95 33.64 -2.79
CA CYS A 333 17.74 32.23 -3.11
C CYS A 333 17.62 31.40 -1.82
N ASN A 334 16.75 30.38 -1.83
CA ASN A 334 16.71 29.44 -0.71
C ASN A 334 17.95 28.52 -0.70
N PHE A 335 18.07 27.66 0.31
CA PHE A 335 19.15 26.67 0.43
C PHE A 335 19.25 25.71 -0.77
N ASP A 336 18.16 25.54 -1.51
CA ASP A 336 18.09 24.71 -2.73
C ASP A 336 18.47 25.48 -4.01
N GLY A 337 18.84 26.77 -3.90
CA GLY A 337 19.20 27.64 -5.01
C GLY A 337 18.01 28.21 -5.80
N GLN A 338 16.78 28.02 -5.31
CA GLN A 338 15.56 28.48 -5.97
C GLN A 338 15.27 29.94 -5.64
N THR A 339 14.81 30.68 -6.66
CA THR A 339 14.48 32.12 -6.59
C THR A 339 13.01 32.38 -6.25
N PHE A 340 12.19 31.33 -6.13
CA PHE A 340 10.76 31.41 -5.87
C PHE A 340 10.36 30.48 -4.72
N PHE A 341 9.21 30.77 -4.12
CA PHE A 341 8.54 29.92 -3.16
C PHE A 341 7.04 29.90 -3.44
N ILE A 342 6.34 28.94 -2.84
CA ILE A 342 4.88 28.86 -2.90
C ILE A 342 4.31 29.56 -1.68
N GLY A 343 3.61 30.66 -1.93
CA GLY A 343 2.90 31.43 -0.92
C GLY A 343 1.39 31.24 -0.97
N CYS A 344 0.71 31.86 -0.02
CA CYS A 344 -0.74 32.05 -0.05
C CYS A 344 -1.11 33.31 -0.85
N ALA A 345 -2.21 33.28 -1.62
CA ALA A 345 -2.74 34.45 -2.31
C ALA A 345 -3.11 35.59 -1.33
N ASN A 346 -3.65 35.22 -0.16
CA ASN A 346 -4.07 36.16 0.89
C ASN A 346 -2.91 36.62 1.80
N PHE A 347 -1.68 36.18 1.52
CA PHE A 347 -0.52 36.60 2.29
C PHE A 347 -0.26 38.10 2.10
N ALA A 348 -0.37 38.88 3.18
CA ALA A 348 -0.23 40.33 3.19
C ALA A 348 1.16 40.85 3.62
N GLY A 349 2.18 39.98 3.71
CA GLY A 349 3.57 40.37 3.98
C GLY A 349 4.17 39.78 5.25
N SER A 350 5.36 40.26 5.64
CA SER A 350 6.27 39.61 6.60
C SER A 350 5.72 39.41 8.02
N LYS A 351 4.67 40.15 8.41
CA LYS A 351 4.08 40.04 9.75
C LYS A 351 3.21 38.81 9.92
N ASP A 352 2.75 38.19 8.82
CA ASP A 352 1.85 37.04 8.85
C ASP A 352 2.53 35.75 8.39
N THR A 353 3.49 35.30 9.20
CA THR A 353 4.30 34.09 8.96
C THR A 353 3.51 32.78 9.04
N LYS A 354 2.23 32.84 9.42
CA LYS A 354 1.39 31.66 9.61
C LYS A 354 0.71 31.18 8.32
N HIS A 355 0.75 31.98 7.25
CA HIS A 355 0.27 31.55 5.94
C HIS A 355 1.17 30.48 5.31
N ARG A 356 0.63 29.83 4.27
CA ARG A 356 1.39 28.87 3.46
C ARG A 356 2.72 29.46 3.03
N PHE A 357 3.77 28.73 3.34
CA PHE A 357 5.11 28.93 2.85
C PHE A 357 5.72 27.55 2.55
N THR A 358 5.82 27.20 1.27
CA THR A 358 6.43 25.94 0.84
C THR A 358 7.64 26.24 -0.04
N THR A 359 8.81 25.74 0.34
CA THR A 359 10.02 25.86 -0.47
C THR A 359 9.93 24.98 -1.71
N ILE A 360 10.55 25.43 -2.79
CA ILE A 360 10.64 24.63 -4.02
C ILE A 360 11.90 23.77 -3.92
N PRO A 361 11.81 22.44 -4.08
CA PRO A 361 12.98 21.57 -4.08
C PRO A 361 13.93 21.84 -5.26
N ARG A 362 15.21 21.51 -5.10
CA ARG A 362 16.25 21.72 -6.13
C ARG A 362 15.97 21.02 -7.47
N ASN A 363 15.32 19.86 -7.44
CA ASN A 363 15.02 19.06 -8.63
C ASN A 363 13.79 19.54 -9.41
N ILE A 364 13.09 20.57 -8.94
CA ILE A 364 11.95 21.16 -9.65
C ILE A 364 12.43 22.34 -10.51
N ASP A 365 12.19 22.24 -11.81
CA ASP A 365 12.45 23.33 -12.75
C ASP A 365 11.46 24.48 -12.50
N CYS A 366 11.98 25.58 -11.93
CA CYS A 366 11.19 26.76 -11.59
C CYS A 366 10.58 27.45 -12.82
N ASP A 367 11.20 27.36 -14.00
CA ASP A 367 10.68 28.02 -15.20
C ASP A 367 9.50 27.27 -15.80
N LEU A 368 9.54 25.93 -15.76
CA LEU A 368 8.37 25.11 -16.07
C LEU A 368 7.25 25.33 -15.07
N LEU A 369 7.57 25.40 -13.78
CA LEU A 369 6.58 25.67 -12.74
C LEU A 369 5.91 27.04 -12.91
N LYS A 370 6.68 28.10 -13.24
CA LYS A 370 6.14 29.43 -13.57
C LYS A 370 5.13 29.35 -14.72
N LYS A 371 5.42 28.57 -15.77
CA LYS A 371 4.53 28.40 -16.91
C LYS A 371 3.21 27.75 -16.49
N LEU A 372 3.26 26.70 -15.66
CA LEU A 372 2.04 26.10 -15.11
C LEU A 372 1.21 27.09 -14.31
N PHE A 373 1.80 27.86 -13.40
CA PHE A 373 1.06 28.86 -12.61
C PHE A 373 0.45 29.96 -13.49
N ARG A 374 1.16 30.43 -14.52
CA ARG A 374 0.66 31.44 -15.47
C ARG A 374 -0.50 30.92 -16.32
N ASN A 375 -0.42 29.66 -16.71
CA ASN A 375 -1.39 29.02 -17.60
C ASN A 375 -2.39 28.12 -16.85
N LYS A 376 -2.62 28.37 -15.55
CA LYS A 376 -3.61 27.67 -14.73
C LYS A 376 -3.50 26.13 -14.76
N GLY A 377 -2.28 25.61 -14.81
CA GLY A 377 -1.99 24.18 -14.83
C GLY A 377 -1.79 23.57 -16.21
N GLN A 378 -1.64 24.39 -17.26
CA GLN A 378 -1.41 23.93 -18.62
C GLN A 378 0.02 24.24 -19.11
N PHE A 379 0.74 23.23 -19.59
CA PHE A 379 2.01 23.48 -20.27
C PHE A 379 1.79 24.09 -21.66
N PRO A 380 2.55 25.13 -22.06
CA PRO A 380 2.50 25.63 -23.44
C PRO A 380 2.91 24.56 -24.45
N GLU A 381 2.35 24.59 -25.66
CA GLU A 381 2.69 23.67 -26.75
C GLU A 381 4.20 23.59 -27.02
N ALA A 382 4.89 24.73 -27.05
CA ALA A 382 6.34 24.78 -27.23
C ALA A 382 7.13 23.99 -26.16
N VAL A 383 6.57 23.86 -24.94
CA VAL A 383 7.15 22.99 -23.91
C VAL A 383 6.86 21.53 -24.24
N LEU A 384 5.63 21.18 -24.61
CA LEU A 384 5.29 19.80 -24.97
C LEU A 384 6.14 19.29 -26.14
N THR A 385 6.30 20.09 -27.20
CA THR A 385 7.16 19.75 -28.34
C THR A 385 8.61 19.51 -27.90
N LYS A 386 9.15 20.35 -26.99
CA LYS A 386 10.52 20.20 -26.47
C LYS A 386 10.73 18.91 -25.69
N TYR A 387 9.69 18.41 -25.01
CA TYR A 387 9.75 17.24 -24.14
C TYR A 387 8.91 16.06 -24.66
N GLN A 388 8.59 16.04 -25.96
CA GLN A 388 7.64 15.08 -26.55
C GLN A 388 8.05 13.62 -26.29
N HIS A 389 9.35 13.31 -26.35
CA HIS A 389 9.89 11.97 -26.07
C HIS A 389 9.78 11.54 -24.60
N ASN A 390 9.52 12.48 -23.69
CA ASN A 390 9.48 12.27 -22.23
C ASN A 390 8.09 12.52 -21.63
N THR A 391 7.07 12.75 -22.47
CA THR A 391 5.70 12.91 -21.99
C THR A 391 5.12 11.52 -21.77
N PRO A 392 4.75 11.14 -20.52
CA PRO A 392 4.17 9.83 -20.27
C PRO A 392 2.91 9.68 -21.13
N SER A 393 2.72 8.49 -21.69
CA SER A 393 1.53 8.15 -22.46
C SER A 393 0.26 8.54 -21.67
N ASN A 394 -0.75 9.04 -22.36
CA ASN A 394 -2.08 9.31 -21.79
C ASN A 394 -2.72 8.07 -21.16
N VAL A 395 -2.15 6.88 -21.43
CA VAL A 395 -2.60 5.63 -20.83
C VAL A 395 -1.86 5.39 -19.52
N CYS A 396 -2.57 5.58 -18.41
CA CYS A 396 -2.10 5.14 -17.11
C CYS A 396 -2.65 3.76 -16.76
N TYR A 397 -1.73 2.90 -16.35
CA TYR A 397 -1.99 1.49 -16.04
C TYR A 397 -1.98 1.22 -14.54
N ASN A 398 -1.86 2.27 -13.74
CA ASN A 398 -1.86 2.15 -12.31
C ASN A 398 -3.16 1.54 -11.80
N MET A 399 -2.99 0.49 -11.02
CA MET A 399 -4.09 -0.21 -10.40
C MET A 399 -4.01 -0.06 -8.89
N VAL A 400 -5.07 0.49 -8.32
CA VAL A 400 -5.15 0.71 -6.88
C VAL A 400 -6.10 -0.32 -6.26
N SER A 401 -5.59 -1.06 -5.28
CA SER A 401 -6.43 -1.93 -4.45
C SER A 401 -7.53 -1.11 -3.76
N PRO A 402 -8.78 -1.61 -3.68
CA PRO A 402 -9.87 -0.96 -2.96
C PRO A 402 -9.53 -0.56 -1.52
N ARG A 403 -8.65 -1.32 -0.87
CA ARG A 403 -8.16 -1.02 0.48
C ARG A 403 -7.37 0.30 0.55
N ASN A 404 -6.65 0.63 -0.52
CA ASN A 404 -5.80 1.82 -0.62
C ASN A 404 -6.52 3.00 -1.27
N HIS A 405 -7.67 2.76 -1.90
CA HIS A 405 -8.47 3.78 -2.58
C HIS A 405 -9.21 4.74 -1.62
N ARG A 406 -9.03 4.63 -0.30
CA ARG A 406 -9.70 5.49 0.70
C ARG A 406 -9.22 6.95 0.55
N GLY A 407 -9.86 7.72 -0.34
CA GLY A 407 -9.50 9.09 -0.71
C GLY A 407 -10.46 9.68 -1.74
N LYS A 408 -10.03 10.76 -2.42
CA LYS A 408 -10.81 11.53 -3.41
C LYS A 408 -11.17 10.76 -4.70
N GLY A 409 -10.82 9.49 -4.78
CA GLY A 409 -10.96 8.69 -5.99
C GLY A 409 -10.00 9.08 -7.11
N LEU A 410 -8.85 9.68 -6.77
CA LEU A 410 -7.89 10.19 -7.75
C LEU A 410 -6.70 9.24 -7.89
N CYS A 411 -6.12 9.21 -9.09
CA CYS A 411 -4.88 8.51 -9.36
C CYS A 411 -3.74 9.19 -8.57
N PRO A 412 -2.91 8.44 -7.84
CA PRO A 412 -1.74 9.00 -7.17
C PRO A 412 -0.70 9.55 -8.15
N TYR A 413 -0.73 9.09 -9.40
CA TYR A 413 0.16 9.53 -10.46
C TYR A 413 -0.37 10.77 -11.17
N THR A 414 0.56 11.56 -11.71
CA THR A 414 0.20 12.81 -12.37
C THR A 414 -0.07 12.56 -13.84
N HIS A 415 -1.18 13.11 -14.33
CA HIS A 415 -1.58 12.98 -15.73
C HIS A 415 -1.47 14.33 -16.41
N ILE A 416 -0.91 14.32 -17.61
CA ILE A 416 -0.80 15.48 -18.48
C ILE A 416 -1.54 15.09 -19.76
N ASN A 417 -2.58 15.84 -20.11
CA ASN A 417 -3.31 15.64 -21.36
C ASN A 417 -2.47 16.03 -22.58
N GLU A 418 -2.96 15.71 -23.78
CA GLU A 418 -2.36 16.12 -25.07
C GLU A 418 -2.23 17.65 -25.20
N ASP A 419 -3.13 18.41 -24.59
CA ASP A 419 -3.11 19.87 -24.55
C ASP A 419 -2.15 20.43 -23.48
N GLY A 420 -1.45 19.58 -22.75
CA GLY A 420 -0.53 19.95 -21.67
C GLY A 420 -1.22 20.23 -20.33
N THR A 421 -2.53 20.03 -20.20
CA THR A 421 -3.25 20.28 -18.96
C THR A 421 -2.93 19.20 -17.92
N VAL A 422 -2.50 19.62 -16.72
CA VAL A 422 -2.29 18.73 -15.58
C VAL A 422 -3.65 18.36 -14.97
N LEU A 423 -3.97 17.06 -14.97
CA LEU A 423 -5.26 16.54 -14.52
C LEU A 423 -5.20 15.78 -13.20
N ASP A 424 -6.25 15.97 -12.41
CA ASP A 424 -6.65 15.06 -11.33
C ASP A 424 -7.47 13.90 -11.92
N ALA A 425 -6.75 12.91 -12.46
CA ALA A 425 -7.36 11.71 -13.02
C ALA A 425 -8.22 10.96 -12.00
N LYS A 426 -9.49 10.75 -12.30
CA LYS A 426 -10.39 9.93 -11.49
C LYS A 426 -10.16 8.45 -11.81
N LEU A 427 -10.00 7.64 -10.78
CA LEU A 427 -9.97 6.19 -10.91
C LEU A 427 -11.40 5.66 -10.96
N VAL A 428 -11.66 4.76 -11.89
CA VAL A 428 -12.93 4.06 -12.06
C VAL A 428 -12.88 2.74 -11.33
N HIS A 429 -13.91 2.46 -10.53
CA HIS A 429 -14.07 1.17 -9.86
C HIS A 429 -14.39 0.07 -10.86
N ARG A 430 -13.63 -1.02 -10.83
CA ARG A 430 -13.86 -2.23 -11.60
C ARG A 430 -14.20 -3.37 -10.65
N PRO A 431 -15.48 -3.78 -10.59
CA PRO A 431 -15.88 -4.87 -9.72
C PRO A 431 -15.23 -6.18 -10.17
N CYS A 432 -15.03 -7.08 -9.22
CA CYS A 432 -14.57 -8.43 -9.48
C CYS A 432 -15.66 -9.44 -9.14
N ASN A 433 -15.76 -10.47 -9.96
CA ASN A 433 -16.76 -11.53 -9.78
C ASN A 433 -16.25 -12.65 -8.85
N ALA A 434 -14.98 -12.64 -8.47
CA ALA A 434 -14.40 -13.60 -7.54
C ALA A 434 -15.11 -13.56 -6.19
N ARG A 435 -15.36 -14.73 -5.62
CA ARG A 435 -16.01 -14.93 -4.32
C ARG A 435 -15.17 -15.85 -3.47
N ILE A 436 -15.18 -15.61 -2.17
CA ILE A 436 -14.58 -16.50 -1.18
C ILE A 436 -15.66 -16.90 -0.20
N THR A 437 -15.79 -18.21 0.01
CA THR A 437 -16.63 -18.79 1.06
C THR A 437 -15.73 -19.49 2.05
N THR A 438 -15.87 -19.15 3.33
CA THR A 438 -15.13 -19.84 4.40
C THR A 438 -16.08 -20.57 5.32
N TYR A 439 -15.73 -21.81 5.67
CA TYR A 439 -16.45 -22.62 6.63
C TYR A 439 -15.56 -22.82 7.86
N GLN A 440 -15.88 -22.12 8.95
CA GLN A 440 -15.18 -22.24 10.23
C GLN A 440 -16.09 -22.91 11.26
N PRO A 441 -15.63 -23.90 12.03
CA PRO A 441 -16.35 -24.41 13.20
C PRO A 441 -16.89 -23.29 14.12
N ILE A 442 -18.08 -23.49 14.69
CA ILE A 442 -18.59 -22.57 15.72
C ILE A 442 -17.75 -22.66 16.99
N ASP A 443 -17.32 -23.88 17.31
CA ASP A 443 -16.36 -24.11 18.38
C ASP A 443 -15.07 -23.35 18.08
N ARG A 444 -14.61 -22.57 19.06
CA ARG A 444 -13.42 -21.71 18.89
C ARG A 444 -12.13 -22.47 19.13
N ASP A 445 -12.21 -23.63 19.76
CA ASP A 445 -11.06 -24.49 20.06
C ASP A 445 -10.71 -25.38 18.85
N ASP A 446 -11.64 -25.54 17.90
CA ASP A 446 -11.37 -26.17 16.61
C ASP A 446 -10.81 -25.13 15.63
N HIS A 447 -9.49 -25.21 15.42
CA HIS A 447 -8.69 -24.34 14.59
C HIS A 447 -8.63 -24.79 13.12
N ARG A 448 -9.60 -25.57 12.65
CA ARG A 448 -9.76 -25.90 11.22
C ARG A 448 -10.60 -24.86 10.49
N ILE A 449 -10.35 -24.70 9.18
CA ILE A 449 -11.21 -23.91 8.30
C ILE A 449 -11.11 -24.42 6.86
N ILE A 450 -12.23 -24.38 6.14
CA ILE A 450 -12.24 -24.61 4.69
C ILE A 450 -12.39 -23.27 3.98
N VAL A 451 -11.54 -23.01 3.01
CA VAL A 451 -11.60 -21.86 2.11
C VAL A 451 -11.94 -22.34 0.71
N LEU A 452 -13.05 -21.85 0.15
CA LEU A 452 -13.51 -22.13 -1.20
C LEU A 452 -13.53 -20.83 -1.99
N VAL A 453 -12.74 -20.75 -3.06
CA VAL A 453 -12.71 -19.58 -3.96
C VAL A 453 -13.41 -19.92 -5.27
N GLU A 454 -14.34 -19.06 -5.67
CA GLU A 454 -15.15 -19.22 -6.87
C GLU A 454 -14.87 -18.07 -7.84
N ASN A 455 -14.74 -18.41 -9.13
CA ASN A 455 -14.48 -17.51 -10.25
C ASN A 455 -13.08 -16.86 -10.22
N ALA A 456 -12.45 -16.77 -11.40
CA ALA A 456 -11.18 -16.09 -11.56
C ALA A 456 -11.28 -14.60 -11.24
N HIS A 457 -10.21 -14.05 -10.65
CA HIS A 457 -10.08 -12.61 -10.45
C HIS A 457 -10.05 -11.89 -11.80
N SER A 458 -10.67 -10.70 -11.84
CA SER A 458 -10.69 -9.81 -13.00
C SER A 458 -9.61 -8.73 -12.93
N HIS A 459 -8.66 -8.91 -12.00
CA HIS A 459 -7.52 -8.04 -11.74
C HIS A 459 -6.31 -8.91 -11.37
N PRO A 460 -5.09 -8.42 -11.59
CA PRO A 460 -3.87 -9.03 -11.10
C PRO A 460 -3.81 -9.06 -9.57
N ILE A 461 -2.91 -9.89 -9.04
CA ILE A 461 -2.53 -9.86 -7.63
C ILE A 461 -1.86 -8.50 -7.35
N PHE A 462 -2.31 -7.84 -6.28
CA PHE A 462 -1.72 -6.58 -5.85
C PHE A 462 -0.37 -6.81 -5.16
N PRO A 463 0.54 -5.81 -5.17
CA PRO A 463 1.73 -5.87 -4.33
C PRO A 463 1.36 -6.18 -2.88
N MET A 464 2.17 -7.00 -2.21
CA MET A 464 1.95 -7.36 -0.81
C MET A 464 2.05 -6.10 0.05
N ARG A 465 0.89 -5.59 0.47
CA ARG A 465 0.75 -4.32 1.22
C ARG A 465 0.16 -4.52 2.59
N LYS A 466 -0.29 -5.73 2.89
CA LYS A 466 -0.86 -6.08 4.18
C LYS A 466 0.21 -6.78 5.00
N VAL A 467 0.54 -6.16 6.12
CA VAL A 467 1.49 -6.70 7.08
C VAL A 467 1.01 -8.08 7.54
N THR A 468 1.89 -9.05 7.39
CA THR A 468 1.74 -10.41 7.89
C THR A 468 1.60 -10.38 9.42
N LEU A 469 1.02 -11.45 9.97
CA LEU A 469 0.91 -11.57 11.42
C LEU A 469 2.30 -11.60 12.07
N GLU A 470 3.23 -12.34 11.47
CA GLU A 470 4.61 -12.45 11.96
C GLU A 470 5.37 -11.12 11.83
N GLY A 471 5.29 -10.43 10.70
CA GLY A 471 5.91 -9.12 10.51
C GLY A 471 5.40 -8.09 11.51
N ARG A 472 4.09 -8.10 11.80
CA ARG A 472 3.49 -7.29 12.87
C ARG A 472 4.03 -7.67 14.25
N ARG A 473 4.15 -8.97 14.55
CA ARG A 473 4.66 -9.49 15.82
C ARG A 473 6.11 -9.06 16.04
N LYS A 474 6.99 -9.34 15.09
CA LYS A 474 8.41 -8.96 15.12
C LYS A 474 8.61 -7.46 15.27
N TYR A 475 7.84 -6.64 14.55
CA TYR A 475 7.95 -5.19 14.68
C TYR A 475 7.44 -4.69 16.04
N ALA A 476 6.38 -5.30 16.58
CA ALA A 476 5.90 -4.99 17.93
C ALA A 476 6.91 -5.40 19.01
N GLU A 477 7.54 -6.56 18.86
CA GLU A 477 8.60 -7.07 19.73
C GLU A 477 9.81 -6.11 19.73
N ALA A 478 10.26 -5.67 18.54
CA ALA A 478 11.34 -4.71 18.40
C ALA A 478 11.03 -3.36 19.06
N ALA A 479 9.80 -2.87 18.90
CA ALA A 479 9.32 -1.66 19.55
C ALA A 479 9.27 -1.79 21.09
N LYS A 480 8.88 -2.96 21.61
CA LYS A 480 8.87 -3.25 23.05
C LYS A 480 10.30 -3.33 23.61
N ALA A 481 11.19 -4.02 22.92
CA ALA A 481 12.60 -4.17 23.32
C ALA A 481 13.35 -2.83 23.35
N HIS A 482 13.06 -1.92 22.43
CA HIS A 482 13.64 -0.58 22.44
C HIS A 482 13.07 0.33 23.55
N GLY A 483 11.79 0.13 23.90
CA GLY A 483 11.05 0.96 24.85
C GLY A 483 10.07 1.92 24.19
N THR A 484 8.93 2.17 24.85
CA THR A 484 7.77 2.85 24.24
C THR A 484 7.76 4.36 24.43
N VAL A 485 8.48 4.89 25.42
CA VAL A 485 8.49 6.32 25.76
C VAL A 485 9.20 7.12 24.65
N GLY A 486 8.48 8.03 23.99
CA GLY A 486 9.06 8.85 22.92
C GLY A 486 9.45 8.08 21.65
N LEU A 487 8.99 6.84 21.49
CA LEU A 487 9.27 5.98 20.34
C LEU A 487 8.63 6.54 19.06
N SER A 488 9.43 6.74 18.01
CA SER A 488 8.98 7.06 16.65
C SER A 488 9.34 5.92 15.71
N VAL A 489 8.80 5.92 14.48
CA VAL A 489 9.17 4.91 13.46
C VAL A 489 10.67 4.94 13.19
N VAL A 490 11.25 6.13 12.98
CA VAL A 490 12.68 6.29 12.73
C VAL A 490 13.52 5.75 13.89
N LYS A 491 13.11 6.02 15.14
CA LYS A 491 13.82 5.49 16.32
C LYS A 491 13.72 3.97 16.42
N CYS A 492 12.56 3.40 16.09
CA CYS A 492 12.37 1.96 16.08
C CYS A 492 13.19 1.30 14.97
N ASP A 493 13.12 1.81 13.74
CA ASP A 493 13.83 1.24 12.58
C ASP A 493 15.35 1.27 12.77
N ASN A 494 15.88 2.32 13.40
CA ASN A 494 17.32 2.46 13.71
C ASN A 494 17.75 1.77 15.03
N ALA A 495 16.83 1.11 15.74
CA ALA A 495 17.15 0.46 17.00
C ALA A 495 17.93 -0.85 16.78
N VAL A 496 18.92 -1.11 17.64
CA VAL A 496 19.67 -2.38 17.66
C VAL A 496 18.73 -3.59 17.79
N SER A 497 17.66 -3.47 18.57
CA SER A 497 16.65 -4.52 18.73
C SER A 497 15.96 -4.89 17.41
N THR A 498 15.67 -3.90 16.56
CA THR A 498 15.06 -4.13 15.25
C THR A 498 16.00 -4.90 14.34
N THR A 499 17.26 -4.50 14.26
CA THR A 499 18.28 -5.21 13.48
C THR A 499 18.46 -6.66 13.97
N GLN A 500 18.46 -6.88 15.28
CA GLN A 500 18.58 -8.22 15.87
C GLN A 500 17.38 -9.13 15.56
N ILE A 501 16.16 -8.61 15.68
CA ILE A 501 14.93 -9.39 15.46
C ILE A 501 14.70 -9.70 13.98
N PHE A 502 14.95 -8.73 13.09
CA PHE A 502 14.72 -8.88 11.66
C PHE A 502 15.91 -9.46 10.89
N LYS A 503 17.13 -9.43 11.47
CA LYS A 503 18.39 -9.78 10.78
C LYS A 503 18.58 -8.99 9.47
N GLY A 504 18.07 -7.76 9.41
CA GLY A 504 17.99 -6.93 8.22
C GLY A 504 17.04 -5.75 8.43
N SER A 505 16.60 -5.11 7.34
CA SER A 505 15.57 -4.08 7.45
C SER A 505 14.18 -4.73 7.61
N PRO A 506 13.22 -4.09 8.32
CA PRO A 506 11.87 -4.63 8.47
C PRO A 506 11.17 -4.88 7.12
N GLU A 507 11.43 -4.05 6.13
CA GLU A 507 10.86 -4.16 4.78
C GLU A 507 11.42 -5.31 3.94
N ASP A 508 12.65 -5.79 4.23
CA ASP A 508 13.19 -7.00 3.58
C ASP A 508 12.43 -8.25 4.04
N PHE A 509 11.95 -8.26 5.28
CA PHE A 509 11.18 -9.36 5.84
C PHE A 509 9.70 -9.30 5.44
N ASP A 510 9.08 -8.13 5.55
CA ASP A 510 7.68 -7.91 5.16
C ASP A 510 7.56 -6.58 4.39
N PRO A 511 7.34 -6.63 3.06
CA PRO A 511 7.27 -5.42 2.23
C PRO A 511 6.23 -4.39 2.70
N ALA A 512 5.17 -4.82 3.41
CA ALA A 512 4.17 -3.91 3.94
C ALA A 512 4.71 -3.01 5.06
N LEU A 513 5.80 -3.41 5.72
CA LEU A 513 6.50 -2.60 6.73
C LEU A 513 7.25 -1.42 6.10
N ALA A 514 7.50 -1.40 4.79
CA ALA A 514 8.01 -0.21 4.11
C ALA A 514 7.08 1.01 4.29
N ASN A 515 5.79 0.80 4.61
CA ASN A 515 4.83 1.86 4.84
C ASN A 515 4.91 2.44 6.28
N PRO A 516 5.34 3.70 6.47
CA PRO A 516 5.51 4.29 7.79
C PRO A 516 4.19 4.46 8.57
N ARG A 517 3.04 4.45 7.89
CA ARG A 517 1.72 4.52 8.53
C ARG A 517 1.38 3.20 9.22
N VAL A 518 1.76 2.08 8.62
CA VAL A 518 1.58 0.74 9.20
C VAL A 518 2.46 0.60 10.44
N LYS A 519 3.77 0.90 10.32
CA LYS A 519 4.73 0.95 11.44
C LYS A 519 4.23 1.85 12.58
N ARG A 520 3.75 3.08 12.27
CA ARG A 520 3.12 4.00 13.25
C ARG A 520 1.92 3.40 13.96
N LYS A 521 1.06 2.66 13.25
CA LYS A 521 -0.10 2.01 13.86
C LYS A 521 0.35 0.94 14.85
N ILE A 522 1.32 0.09 14.47
CA ILE A 522 1.87 -0.94 15.35
C ILE A 522 2.49 -0.32 16.61
N ILE A 523 3.32 0.72 16.46
CA ILE A 523 3.91 1.45 17.61
C ILE A 523 2.81 2.05 18.50
N ARG A 524 1.74 2.60 17.91
CA ARG A 524 0.61 3.13 18.68
C ARG A 524 -0.09 2.02 19.46
N ASP A 525 -0.33 0.88 18.80
CA ASP A 525 -0.94 -0.28 19.43
C ASP A 525 -0.07 -0.72 20.64
N VAL A 526 1.26 -0.86 20.45
CA VAL A 526 2.24 -1.17 21.51
C VAL A 526 2.30 -0.11 22.63
N LYS A 527 2.20 1.18 22.31
CA LYS A 527 2.15 2.25 23.34
C LYS A 527 0.89 2.18 24.18
N ASN A 528 -0.23 1.83 23.55
CA ASN A 528 -1.51 1.68 24.21
C ASN A 528 -1.61 0.37 25.00
N GLU A 529 -0.66 -0.56 24.84
CA GLU A 529 -0.60 -1.86 25.52
C GLU A 529 -0.27 -1.81 27.02
N LYS A 530 -0.51 -0.68 27.69
CA LYS A 530 -0.95 -0.75 29.09
C LYS A 530 -2.35 -1.38 29.25
N GLY A 531 -2.96 -1.96 28.20
CA GLY A 531 -4.17 -2.80 28.37
C GLY A 531 -4.69 -3.70 27.23
N VAL A 532 -3.98 -4.03 26.14
CA VAL A 532 -4.67 -4.66 24.97
C VAL A 532 -3.94 -5.80 24.22
N TYR A 533 -2.64 -6.04 24.44
CA TYR A 533 -1.95 -7.24 23.94
C TYR A 533 -0.88 -7.69 24.93
N ALA A 534 -1.34 -8.28 26.04
CA ALA A 534 -0.51 -9.17 26.82
C ALA A 534 -0.30 -10.46 25.99
N TRP A 535 0.75 -10.47 25.18
CA TRP A 535 1.32 -11.72 24.71
C TRP A 535 2.09 -12.28 25.89
N VAL A 536 1.77 -13.52 26.26
CA VAL A 536 2.28 -14.28 27.41
C VAL A 536 3.72 -13.86 27.75
N ARG A 537 3.84 -13.02 28.78
CA ARG A 537 4.98 -13.12 29.69
C ARG A 537 4.58 -14.26 30.61
N ASP A 538 5.28 -15.38 30.51
CA ASP A 538 5.60 -16.32 31.58
C ASP A 538 6.09 -17.63 30.94
N SER A 539 7.36 -17.63 30.50
CA SER A 539 8.21 -18.81 30.27
C SER A 539 9.66 -18.34 30.03
N MET A 540 10.19 -17.60 31.01
CA MET A 540 11.62 -17.46 31.25
C MET A 540 11.87 -17.59 32.74
#